data_AF-A0A1B5Z8C3-F1
#
_entry.id   AF-A0A1B5Z8C3-F1
#
_cell.length_a   1.000
_cell.length_b   1.000
_cell.length_c   1.000
_cell.angle_alpha   90.00
_cell.angle_beta   90.00
_cell.angle_gamma   90.00
#
_symmetry.space_group_name_H-M   'P 1'
#
loop_
_entity.id
_entity.type
_entity.pdbx_description
1 polymer ?
#
loop_
_entity_poly.entity_id
_entity_poly.type
_entity_poly.pdbx_seq_one_letter_code
_entity_poly.pdbx_strand_id
1 'polypeptide(L)'
;MSTVAAKLRKSKAAKEKRQAAMLGASSIVAPSPGGDMTDNARANAVVVDLEDVAVPADNQPRPAKIARVGEGNSSASGRVTPSSPRFVLPPAIGSPDLVKKSPVALSDAEQAIMNDMGPEALKNELADAMVAAFKLMEISSFLNGRECKYLEERDAAREEAVLANQRLEQAKVNHAAYKEKYTLQAGLVTKLAEKETEAARLVGEKAELEGRIKDLATERDTLAGKVRDLESRPCSSGTAPDADELVIDPNGEYRGFTRAALVSRIFELEGQQLDAAKSSFDNAVAQLMVLNPGVDLVVEGASELKEV
;
A
#
# COMPACT_ATOMS: atom_id res chain seq x y z
N MET A 1 1.91 -11.68 -45.29
CA MET A 1 2.74 -10.52 -44.89
C MET A 1 1.93 -9.54 -44.05
N SER A 2 2.50 -9.26 -42.87
CA SER A 2 2.02 -8.62 -41.64
C SER A 2 1.03 -7.43 -41.70
N THR A 3 -0.16 -7.64 -41.14
CA THR A 3 -1.18 -6.64 -40.75
C THR A 3 -0.79 -5.83 -39.49
N VAL A 4 0.29 -6.23 -38.81
CA VAL A 4 0.78 -5.61 -37.56
C VAL A 4 1.60 -4.35 -37.87
N ALA A 5 2.35 -4.34 -38.97
CA ALA A 5 3.15 -3.19 -39.39
C ALA A 5 2.29 -1.97 -39.82
N ALA A 6 1.06 -2.20 -40.30
CA ALA A 6 0.13 -1.14 -40.67
C ALA A 6 -0.53 -0.47 -39.44
N LYS A 7 -0.79 -1.25 -38.37
CA LYS A 7 -1.37 -0.71 -37.12
C LYS A 7 -0.38 0.17 -36.34
N LEU A 8 0.92 -0.13 -36.40
CA LEU A 8 1.93 0.65 -35.70
C LEU A 8 2.12 2.06 -36.31
N ARG A 9 2.01 2.19 -37.63
CA ARG A 9 2.14 3.48 -38.34
C ARG A 9 0.95 4.43 -38.09
N LYS A 10 -0.27 3.92 -37.89
CA LYS A 10 -1.43 4.77 -37.52
C LYS A 10 -1.36 5.30 -36.09
N SER A 11 -0.74 4.58 -35.15
CA SER A 11 -0.60 5.05 -33.77
C SER A 11 0.43 6.18 -33.61
N LYS A 12 1.46 6.21 -34.47
CA LYS A 12 2.53 7.22 -34.40
C LYS A 12 2.06 8.60 -34.89
N ALA A 13 1.22 8.64 -35.93
CA ALA A 13 0.64 9.88 -36.46
C ALA A 13 -0.38 10.55 -35.51
N ALA A 14 -1.06 9.77 -34.65
CA ALA A 14 -2.03 10.31 -33.70
C ALA A 14 -1.38 10.98 -32.47
N LYS A 15 -0.11 10.63 -32.17
CA LYS A 15 0.63 11.20 -31.03
C LYS A 15 1.27 12.55 -31.38
N GLU A 16 1.71 12.71 -32.63
CA GLU A 16 2.33 13.94 -33.12
C GLU A 16 1.32 15.09 -33.28
N LYS A 17 0.06 14.78 -33.66
CA LYS A 17 -1.01 15.79 -33.79
C LYS A 17 -1.50 16.36 -32.45
N ARG A 18 -1.19 15.72 -31.31
CA ARG A 18 -1.55 16.21 -29.96
C ARG A 18 -0.47 17.08 -29.32
N GLN A 19 0.79 16.97 -29.74
CA GLN A 19 1.87 17.83 -29.24
C GLN A 19 1.92 19.19 -29.96
N ALA A 20 1.47 19.27 -31.21
CA ALA A 20 1.41 20.53 -31.96
C ALA A 20 0.29 21.49 -31.51
N ALA A 21 -0.70 21.03 -30.74
CA ALA A 21 -1.83 21.85 -30.29
C ALA A 21 -1.61 22.54 -28.93
N MET A 22 -0.51 22.23 -28.21
CA MET A 22 -0.28 22.69 -26.84
C MET A 22 0.76 23.82 -26.71
N LEU A 23 1.27 24.34 -27.84
CA LEU A 23 2.32 25.36 -27.90
C LEU A 23 1.88 26.68 -28.58
N GLY A 24 0.57 26.96 -28.65
CA GLY A 24 0.06 28.20 -29.25
C GLY A 24 -0.61 29.14 -28.24
N ALA A 25 -0.04 30.36 -28.13
CA ALA A 25 -0.58 31.61 -27.53
C ALA A 25 -0.47 31.78 -26.00
N SER A 26 -0.04 32.91 -25.41
CA SER A 26 0.47 34.19 -25.93
C SER A 26 1.17 34.97 -24.79
N SER A 27 2.16 35.78 -25.17
CA SER A 27 2.84 36.82 -24.38
C SER A 27 1.91 37.97 -24.00
N ILE A 28 2.08 38.54 -22.79
CA ILE A 28 1.93 39.98 -22.50
C ILE A 28 3.05 40.42 -21.54
N VAL A 29 3.75 41.48 -21.95
CA VAL A 29 4.84 42.24 -21.30
C VAL A 29 4.30 43.19 -20.23
N ALA A 30 5.03 43.40 -19.11
CA ALA A 30 5.44 44.71 -18.50
C ALA A 30 6.23 44.47 -17.16
N PRO A 31 6.94 45.45 -16.55
CA PRO A 31 8.39 45.42 -16.37
C PRO A 31 8.88 45.25 -14.92
N SER A 32 10.15 44.87 -14.75
CA SER A 32 10.89 45.00 -13.49
C SER A 32 11.21 46.46 -13.15
N PRO A 33 11.38 46.75 -11.85
CA PRO A 33 12.53 47.50 -11.38
C PRO A 33 13.30 46.70 -10.32
N GLY A 34 14.61 46.58 -10.53
CA GLY A 34 15.54 45.98 -9.59
C GLY A 34 15.90 46.88 -8.41
N GLY A 35 16.66 46.30 -7.48
CA GLY A 35 17.32 47.00 -6.38
C GLY A 35 17.70 46.03 -5.26
N ASP A 36 18.93 45.54 -5.32
CA ASP A 36 19.60 44.68 -4.33
C ASP A 36 19.51 45.20 -2.90
N MET A 37 19.49 44.28 -1.91
CA MET A 37 20.51 44.33 -0.85
C MET A 37 20.76 42.98 -0.17
N THR A 38 22.03 42.84 0.19
CA THR A 38 22.83 41.70 0.59
C THR A 38 22.52 41.06 1.95
N ASP A 39 22.85 39.76 1.99
CA ASP A 39 23.61 39.04 3.02
C ASP A 39 22.97 38.40 4.27
N ASN A 40 23.40 37.14 4.44
CA ASN A 40 23.66 36.37 5.66
C ASN A 40 22.48 35.93 6.55
N ALA A 41 22.20 34.63 6.57
CA ALA A 41 22.83 33.75 7.57
C ALA A 41 22.22 32.34 7.56
N ARG A 42 23.13 31.38 7.50
CA ARG A 42 22.99 29.95 7.82
C ARG A 42 22.47 29.77 9.25
N ALA A 43 21.29 29.17 9.43
CA ALA A 43 20.90 28.52 10.68
C ALA A 43 19.79 27.47 10.45
N ASN A 44 20.21 26.20 10.51
CA ASN A 44 19.49 25.02 11.00
C ASN A 44 17.95 25.04 10.99
N ALA A 45 17.37 24.30 10.04
CA ALA A 45 15.98 23.88 10.11
C ALA A 45 15.80 22.91 11.30
N VAL A 46 15.27 23.41 12.41
CA VAL A 46 14.65 22.58 13.45
C VAL A 46 13.21 22.34 12.99
N VAL A 47 12.94 21.12 12.53
CA VAL A 47 11.57 20.62 12.39
C VAL A 47 11.05 20.42 13.80
N VAL A 48 10.21 21.35 14.27
CA VAL A 48 9.44 21.15 15.50
C VAL A 48 8.19 20.38 15.10
N ASP A 49 8.21 19.08 15.41
CA ASP A 49 7.05 18.22 15.44
C ASP A 49 6.15 18.68 16.59
N LEU A 50 4.96 19.17 16.30
CA LEU A 50 4.01 19.62 17.31
C LEU A 50 2.91 18.57 17.46
N GLU A 51 3.25 17.54 18.21
CA GLU A 51 2.34 16.50 18.69
C GLU A 51 1.37 17.05 19.76
N ASP A 52 0.24 16.35 19.81
CA ASP A 52 -1.02 16.57 20.50
C ASP A 52 -0.90 16.84 22.01
N VAL A 53 -1.53 17.91 22.49
CA VAL A 53 -1.78 18.14 23.93
C VAL A 53 -3.26 18.41 24.12
N ALA A 54 -4.01 17.33 24.36
CA ALA A 54 -5.33 17.38 24.95
C ALA A 54 -5.22 17.64 26.46
N VAL A 55 -5.84 18.71 26.94
CA VAL A 55 -6.21 18.89 28.37
C VAL A 55 -7.65 19.44 28.44
N PRO A 56 -8.52 18.89 29.31
CA PRO A 56 -9.95 19.17 29.33
C PRO A 56 -10.32 20.28 30.35
N ALA A 57 -11.32 21.10 30.01
CA ALA A 57 -12.11 21.92 30.94
C ALA A 57 -13.37 22.37 30.17
N ASP A 58 -14.50 21.68 30.33
CA ASP A 58 -15.55 21.90 31.33
C ASP A 58 -16.41 23.15 31.08
N ASN A 59 -17.69 22.94 31.33
CA ASN A 59 -18.86 23.56 30.74
C ASN A 59 -19.15 24.99 31.23
N GLN A 60 -19.58 25.88 30.31
CA GLN A 60 -20.61 26.90 30.59
C GLN A 60 -21.30 27.39 29.30
N PRO A 61 -22.59 27.79 29.36
CA PRO A 61 -23.50 27.82 28.22
C PRO A 61 -23.36 29.10 27.38
N ARG A 62 -23.46 28.96 26.06
CA ARG A 62 -23.63 30.08 25.13
C ARG A 62 -24.96 30.80 25.40
N PRO A 63 -25.04 32.14 25.37
CA PRO A 63 -26.31 32.84 25.41
C PRO A 63 -27.11 32.56 24.13
N ALA A 64 -28.42 32.43 24.32
CA ALA A 64 -29.39 32.03 23.31
C ALA A 64 -29.43 32.97 22.09
N LYS A 65 -29.58 32.37 20.91
CA LYS A 65 -29.97 33.04 19.67
C LYS A 65 -31.26 33.83 19.92
N ILE A 66 -31.19 35.16 19.81
CA ILE A 66 -32.40 35.99 19.76
C ILE A 66 -33.08 35.71 18.42
N ALA A 67 -34.32 35.23 18.52
CA ALA A 67 -35.20 34.95 17.40
C ALA A 67 -35.49 36.23 16.61
N ARG A 68 -35.47 36.13 15.29
CA ARG A 68 -36.23 37.01 14.41
C ARG A 68 -37.71 36.85 14.77
N VAL A 69 -38.25 37.78 15.53
CA VAL A 69 -39.70 37.96 15.68
C VAL A 69 -40.13 38.92 14.58
N GLY A 70 -40.88 38.40 13.62
CA GLY A 70 -41.68 39.22 12.72
C GLY A 70 -42.84 39.80 13.53
N GLU A 71 -43.00 41.12 13.50
CA GLU A 71 -44.13 41.81 14.10
C GLU A 71 -45.00 42.34 12.96
N GLY A 72 -46.09 41.62 12.69
CA GLY A 72 -47.15 42.07 11.80
C GLY A 72 -48.13 42.94 12.57
N ASN A 73 -48.47 44.11 12.03
CA ASN A 73 -49.49 44.97 12.60
C ASN A 73 -50.62 45.20 11.59
N SER A 74 -51.74 44.53 11.84
CA SER A 74 -53.07 44.88 11.32
C SER A 74 -53.96 45.19 12.51
N SER A 75 -54.36 46.45 12.70
CA SER A 75 -55.75 46.87 12.98
C SER A 75 -55.86 48.33 13.40
N ALA A 76 -56.80 49.01 12.75
CA ALA A 76 -57.25 50.35 13.05
C ALA A 76 -58.08 50.41 14.35
N SER A 77 -57.92 51.49 15.12
CA SER A 77 -59.03 52.24 15.75
C SER A 77 -58.50 53.40 16.60
N GLY A 78 -59.02 54.61 16.35
CA GLY A 78 -59.29 55.59 17.40
C GLY A 78 -58.20 56.60 17.80
N ARG A 79 -58.47 57.88 17.49
CA ARG A 79 -57.84 59.12 17.99
C ARG A 79 -56.39 59.41 17.57
N VAL A 80 -56.31 60.21 16.50
CA VAL A 80 -55.13 61.00 16.12
C VAL A 80 -54.86 62.04 17.21
N THR A 81 -53.79 61.84 17.97
CA THR A 81 -53.06 62.95 18.59
C THR A 81 -52.12 63.55 17.55
N PRO A 82 -51.85 64.86 17.54
CA PRO A 82 -50.98 65.45 16.53
C PRO A 82 -49.56 64.97 16.78
N SER A 83 -49.15 63.92 16.08
CA SER A 83 -47.76 63.48 16.04
C SER A 83 -46.96 64.55 15.32
N SER A 84 -46.25 65.38 16.07
CA SER A 84 -45.20 66.23 15.52
C SER A 84 -44.26 65.39 14.63
N PRO A 85 -43.80 65.90 13.48
CA PRO A 85 -42.86 65.15 12.63
C PRO A 85 -41.58 64.88 13.41
N ARG A 86 -41.37 63.61 13.80
CA ARG A 86 -40.14 63.19 14.47
C ARG A 86 -39.04 63.11 13.41
N PHE A 87 -38.11 64.08 13.42
CA PHE A 87 -36.88 63.97 12.66
C PHE A 87 -36.12 62.73 13.14
N VAL A 88 -35.94 61.75 12.25
CA VAL A 88 -35.14 60.56 12.53
C VAL A 88 -33.69 60.92 12.24
N LEU A 89 -32.89 61.15 13.28
CA LEU A 89 -31.45 61.35 13.10
C LEU A 89 -30.80 60.03 12.66
N PRO A 90 -29.83 60.06 11.74
CA PRO A 90 -29.05 58.88 11.38
C PRO A 90 -28.46 58.21 12.62
N PRO A 91 -28.44 56.87 12.71
CA PRO A 91 -27.78 56.17 13.80
C PRO A 91 -26.31 56.63 13.94
N ALA A 92 -25.92 57.03 15.14
CA ALA A 92 -24.54 57.38 15.46
C ALA A 92 -23.76 56.12 15.86
N ILE A 93 -22.52 56.04 15.38
CA ILE A 93 -21.59 54.95 15.70
C ILE A 93 -21.42 54.79 17.21
N GLY A 94 -21.44 53.54 17.70
CA GLY A 94 -21.23 53.22 19.11
C GLY A 94 -22.41 53.46 20.06
N SER A 95 -23.53 54.03 19.61
CA SER A 95 -24.72 54.22 20.46
C SER A 95 -26.04 54.32 19.65
N PRO A 96 -26.52 53.20 19.07
CA PRO A 96 -27.76 53.19 18.26
C PRO A 96 -29.03 53.56 19.04
N ASP A 97 -28.94 53.58 20.36
CA ASP A 97 -30.05 53.86 21.29
C ASP A 97 -30.12 55.32 21.77
N LEU A 98 -29.05 56.10 21.60
CA LEU A 98 -28.93 57.46 22.15
C LEU A 98 -30.03 58.39 21.63
N VAL A 99 -30.39 58.25 20.36
CA VAL A 99 -31.43 59.04 19.69
C VAL A 99 -32.83 58.43 19.88
N LYS A 100 -32.93 57.12 20.13
CA LYS A 100 -34.21 56.39 20.17
C LYS A 100 -34.94 56.50 21.51
N LYS A 101 -34.23 56.81 22.60
CA LYS A 101 -34.74 56.64 23.97
C LYS A 101 -35.12 57.94 24.70
N SER A 102 -34.81 59.11 24.16
CA SER A 102 -35.07 60.39 24.82
C SER A 102 -35.94 61.30 23.95
N PRO A 103 -37.11 61.78 24.43
CA PRO A 103 -37.82 62.88 23.77
C PRO A 103 -36.89 64.11 23.76
N VAL A 104 -36.64 64.68 22.59
CA VAL A 104 -35.95 65.98 22.49
C VAL A 104 -36.97 67.04 22.92
N ALA A 105 -36.94 67.42 24.19
CA ALA A 105 -37.74 68.49 24.76
C ALA A 105 -36.80 69.50 25.42
N LEU A 106 -37.08 70.78 25.24
CA LEU A 106 -36.41 71.84 25.99
C LEU A 106 -36.85 71.74 27.45
N SER A 107 -35.91 71.87 28.38
CA SER A 107 -36.23 71.98 29.79
C SER A 107 -36.91 73.32 30.10
N ASP A 108 -37.69 73.38 31.18
CA ASP A 108 -38.36 74.62 31.62
C ASP A 108 -37.36 75.77 31.84
N ALA A 109 -36.13 75.45 32.27
CA ALA A 109 -35.05 76.41 32.46
C ALA A 109 -34.53 76.97 31.12
N GLU A 110 -34.28 76.11 30.12
CA GLU A 110 -33.86 76.54 28.78
C GLU A 110 -34.95 77.35 28.09
N GLN A 111 -36.22 76.99 28.30
CA GLN A 111 -37.36 77.74 27.76
C GLN A 111 -37.46 79.14 28.38
N ALA A 112 -37.27 79.29 29.70
CA ALA A 112 -37.22 80.60 30.35
C ALA A 112 -36.08 81.47 29.81
N ILE A 113 -34.88 80.89 29.62
CA ILE A 113 -33.73 81.59 29.04
C ILE A 113 -34.00 82.04 27.61
N MET A 114 -34.58 81.18 26.77
CA MET A 114 -34.93 81.54 25.40
C MET A 114 -35.99 82.66 25.30
N ASN A 115 -36.93 82.70 26.23
CA ASN A 115 -37.96 83.76 26.28
C ASN A 115 -37.39 85.13 26.69
N ASP A 116 -36.33 85.15 27.50
CA ASP A 116 -35.62 86.37 27.89
C ASP A 116 -34.65 86.88 26.79
N MET A 117 -34.33 86.07 25.78
CA MET A 117 -33.48 86.46 24.66
C MET A 117 -34.22 87.36 23.65
N GLY A 118 -33.53 88.41 23.16
CA GLY A 118 -34.02 89.21 22.04
C GLY A 118 -34.05 88.42 20.72
N PRO A 119 -34.82 88.88 19.72
CA PRO A 119 -35.02 88.16 18.45
C PRO A 119 -33.70 87.91 17.68
N GLU A 120 -32.74 88.81 17.81
CA GLU A 120 -31.45 88.72 17.13
C GLU A 120 -30.50 87.75 17.82
N ALA A 121 -30.58 87.63 19.15
CA ALA A 121 -29.86 86.61 19.90
C ALA A 121 -30.40 85.21 19.60
N LEU A 122 -31.73 85.05 19.52
CA LEU A 122 -32.39 83.79 19.13
C LEU A 122 -31.96 83.31 17.73
N LYS A 123 -31.86 84.23 16.76
CA LYS A 123 -31.38 83.90 15.40
C LYS A 123 -29.93 83.42 15.39
N ASN A 124 -29.06 84.04 16.19
CA ASN A 124 -27.65 83.65 16.27
C ASN A 124 -27.50 82.28 16.96
N GLU A 125 -28.20 82.04 18.06
CA GLU A 125 -28.19 80.73 18.75
C GLU A 125 -28.72 79.61 17.84
N LEU A 126 -29.79 79.88 17.09
CA LEU A 126 -30.30 78.93 16.09
C LEU A 126 -29.27 78.65 14.99
N ALA A 127 -28.56 79.68 14.50
CA ALA A 127 -27.52 79.52 13.50
C ALA A 127 -26.34 78.69 14.05
N ASP A 128 -25.89 78.96 15.27
CA ASP A 128 -24.82 78.23 15.94
C ASP A 128 -25.22 76.76 16.17
N ALA A 129 -26.45 76.52 16.65
CA ALA A 129 -27.01 75.18 16.81
C ALA A 129 -27.12 74.43 15.46
N MET A 130 -27.52 75.11 14.39
CA MET A 130 -27.55 74.52 13.04
C MET A 130 -26.15 74.13 12.58
N VAL A 131 -25.14 74.99 12.77
CA VAL A 131 -23.74 74.69 12.43
C VAL A 131 -23.24 73.48 13.24
N ALA A 132 -23.53 73.43 14.54
CA ALA A 132 -23.17 72.30 15.39
C ALA A 132 -23.84 70.99 14.93
N ALA A 133 -25.12 71.03 14.53
CA ALA A 133 -25.84 69.88 14.00
C ALA A 133 -25.24 69.37 12.67
N PHE A 134 -24.88 70.27 11.74
CA PHE A 134 -24.20 69.89 10.51
C PHE A 134 -22.82 69.29 10.80
N LYS A 135 -22.08 69.83 11.77
CA LYS A 135 -20.77 69.26 12.13
C LYS A 135 -20.89 67.85 12.71
N LEU A 136 -21.90 67.60 13.55
CA LEU A 136 -22.19 66.27 14.06
C LEU A 136 -22.55 65.29 12.94
N MET A 137 -23.33 65.74 11.96
CA MET A 137 -23.71 64.94 10.80
C MET A 137 -22.49 64.60 9.93
N GLU A 138 -21.62 65.59 9.66
CA GLU A 138 -20.37 65.38 8.93
C GLU A 138 -19.48 64.33 9.61
N ILE A 139 -19.28 64.45 10.93
CA ILE A 139 -18.50 63.49 11.71
C ILE A 139 -19.13 62.10 11.67
N SER A 140 -20.45 62.01 11.85
CA SER A 140 -21.18 60.72 11.80
C SER A 140 -21.05 60.06 10.44
N SER A 141 -21.22 60.81 9.35
CA SER A 141 -21.05 60.31 7.99
C SER A 141 -19.61 59.85 7.73
N PHE A 142 -18.60 60.60 8.18
CA PHE A 142 -17.19 60.20 8.06
C PHE A 142 -16.89 58.89 8.79
N LEU A 143 -17.36 58.75 10.04
CA LEU A 143 -17.15 57.55 10.85
C LEU A 143 -17.88 56.34 10.26
N ASN A 144 -19.12 56.51 9.84
CA ASN A 144 -19.90 55.44 9.20
C ASN A 144 -19.22 54.96 7.90
N GLY A 145 -18.72 55.88 7.08
CA GLY A 145 -17.97 55.52 5.87
C GLY A 145 -16.69 54.73 6.16
N ARG A 146 -16.00 55.04 7.27
CA ARG A 146 -14.83 54.29 7.73
C ARG A 146 -15.19 52.90 8.26
N GLU A 147 -16.29 52.77 9.02
CA GLU A 147 -16.77 51.49 9.52
C GLU A 147 -17.19 50.54 8.37
N CYS A 148 -17.89 51.05 7.36
CA CYS A 148 -18.24 50.27 6.16
C CYS A 148 -17.00 49.67 5.49
N LYS A 149 -15.94 50.47 5.32
CA LYS A 149 -14.68 49.97 4.73
C LYS A 149 -14.06 48.84 5.56
N TYR A 150 -14.01 48.96 6.88
CA TYR A 150 -13.48 47.89 7.73
C TYR A 150 -14.33 46.61 7.68
N LEU A 151 -15.65 46.74 7.57
CA LEU A 151 -16.52 45.58 7.43
C LEU A 151 -16.30 44.87 6.09
N GLU A 152 -16.16 45.63 5.00
CA GLU A 152 -15.82 45.10 3.67
C GLU A 152 -14.45 44.40 3.68
N GLU A 153 -13.41 45.03 4.23
CA GLU A 153 -12.07 44.46 4.36
C GLU A 153 -12.08 43.18 5.20
N ARG A 154 -12.83 43.18 6.31
CA ARG A 154 -12.97 42.00 7.17
C ARG A 154 -13.64 40.85 6.44
N ASP A 155 -14.71 41.13 5.69
CA ASP A 155 -15.46 40.09 4.99
C ASP A 155 -14.63 39.55 3.81
N ALA A 156 -13.89 40.41 3.08
CA ALA A 156 -12.92 39.98 2.07
C ALA A 156 -11.79 39.12 2.68
N ALA A 157 -11.23 39.52 3.82
CA ALA A 157 -10.20 38.74 4.52
C ALA A 157 -10.73 37.37 5.00
N ARG A 158 -12.01 37.29 5.40
CA ARG A 158 -12.66 36.02 5.75
C ARG A 158 -12.81 35.10 4.54
N GLU A 159 -13.22 35.64 3.40
CA GLU A 159 -13.30 34.88 2.14
C GLU A 159 -11.92 34.35 1.71
N GLU A 160 -10.89 35.21 1.77
CA GLU A 160 -9.51 34.81 1.49
C GLU A 160 -9.03 33.71 2.45
N ALA A 161 -9.32 33.82 3.75
CA ALA A 161 -8.97 32.81 4.74
C ALA A 161 -9.64 31.45 4.46
N VAL A 162 -10.90 31.45 4.00
CA VAL A 162 -11.59 30.21 3.58
C VAL A 162 -10.88 29.58 2.38
N LEU A 163 -10.53 30.37 1.37
CA LEU A 163 -9.82 29.87 0.19
C LEU A 163 -8.39 29.39 0.53
N ALA A 164 -7.69 30.08 1.43
CA ALA A 164 -6.38 29.68 1.91
C ALA A 164 -6.44 28.34 2.66
N ASN A 165 -7.43 28.17 3.55
CA ASN A 165 -7.67 26.90 4.24
C ASN A 165 -7.98 25.76 3.27
N GLN A 166 -8.80 25.99 2.24
CA GLN A 166 -9.06 24.98 1.21
C GLN A 166 -7.79 24.56 0.47
N ARG A 167 -6.93 25.52 0.10
CA ARG A 167 -5.63 25.23 -0.54
C ARG A 167 -4.69 24.48 0.40
N LEU A 168 -4.69 24.81 1.69
CA LEU A 168 -3.92 24.11 2.70
C LEU A 168 -4.36 22.65 2.82
N GLU A 169 -5.67 22.38 2.91
CA GLU A 169 -6.19 21.01 2.97
C GLU A 169 -5.86 20.23 1.69
N GLN A 170 -5.98 20.85 0.51
CA GLN A 170 -5.55 20.22 -0.74
C GLN A 170 -4.04 19.90 -0.74
N ALA A 171 -3.21 20.82 -0.23
CA ALA A 171 -1.77 20.62 -0.13
C ALA A 171 -1.41 19.48 0.84
N LYS A 172 -2.12 19.35 1.96
CA LYS A 172 -1.95 18.23 2.91
C LYS A 172 -2.26 16.88 2.25
N VAL A 173 -3.39 16.79 1.54
CA VAL A 173 -3.78 15.58 0.81
C VAL A 173 -2.73 15.22 -0.25
N ASN A 174 -2.27 16.22 -1.02
CA ASN A 174 -1.23 16.00 -2.03
C ASN A 174 0.09 15.56 -1.39
N HIS A 175 0.50 16.17 -0.28
CA HIS A 175 1.71 15.80 0.44
C HIS A 175 1.65 14.35 0.94
N ALA A 176 0.51 13.94 1.53
CA ALA A 176 0.30 12.57 1.96
C ALA A 176 0.41 11.58 0.79
N ALA A 177 -0.20 11.89 -0.35
CA ALA A 177 -0.11 11.06 -1.57
C ALA A 177 1.33 10.96 -2.10
N TYR A 178 2.09 12.07 -2.09
CA TYR A 178 3.50 12.06 -2.47
C TYR A 178 4.35 11.22 -1.52
N LYS A 179 4.11 11.34 -0.21
CA LYS A 179 4.81 10.55 0.81
C LYS A 179 4.58 9.05 0.60
N GLU A 180 3.34 8.64 0.37
CA GLU A 180 3.01 7.23 0.08
C GLU A 180 3.73 6.74 -1.18
N LYS A 181 3.66 7.50 -2.29
CA LYS A 181 4.38 7.14 -3.53
C LYS A 181 5.89 7.01 -3.31
N TYR A 182 6.48 7.92 -2.52
CA TYR A 182 7.90 7.86 -2.21
C TYR A 182 8.26 6.61 -1.40
N THR A 183 7.46 6.25 -0.38
CA THR A 183 7.69 5.01 0.39
C THR A 183 7.59 3.77 -0.49
N LEU A 184 6.61 3.70 -1.40
CA LEU A 184 6.49 2.61 -2.36
C LEU A 184 7.72 2.55 -3.28
N GLN A 185 8.19 3.70 -3.78
CA GLN A 185 9.39 3.77 -4.62
C GLN A 185 10.63 3.28 -3.88
N ALA A 186 10.83 3.69 -2.62
CA ALA A 186 11.94 3.22 -1.80
C ALA A 186 11.89 1.70 -1.58
N GLY A 187 10.69 1.15 -1.34
CA GLY A 187 10.49 -0.30 -1.22
C GLY A 187 10.78 -1.05 -2.53
N LEU A 188 10.39 -0.51 -3.68
CA LEU A 188 10.69 -1.10 -4.98
C LEU A 188 12.19 -1.07 -5.30
N VAL A 189 12.88 0.03 -5.01
CA VAL A 189 14.34 0.14 -5.20
C VAL A 189 15.08 -0.88 -4.34
N THR A 190 14.65 -1.06 -3.09
CA THR A 190 15.24 -2.05 -2.18
C THR A 190 15.07 -3.47 -2.72
N LYS A 191 13.85 -3.85 -3.14
CA LYS A 191 13.57 -5.16 -3.75
C LYS A 191 14.35 -5.38 -5.04
N LEU A 192 14.54 -4.33 -5.84
CA LEU A 192 15.32 -4.43 -7.08
C LEU A 192 16.80 -4.70 -6.77
N ALA A 193 17.38 -3.99 -5.80
CA ALA A 193 18.75 -4.23 -5.35
C ALA A 193 18.93 -5.66 -4.82
N GLU A 194 18.01 -6.17 -4.00
CA GLU A 194 18.03 -7.57 -3.54
C GLU A 194 18.02 -8.55 -4.73
N LYS A 195 17.17 -8.33 -5.72
CA LYS A 195 17.10 -9.18 -6.92
C LYS A 195 18.35 -9.10 -7.79
N GLU A 196 18.99 -7.94 -7.87
CA GLU A 196 20.28 -7.78 -8.55
C GLU A 196 21.39 -8.58 -7.85
N THR A 197 21.43 -8.56 -6.51
CA THR A 197 22.41 -9.36 -5.75
C THR A 197 22.19 -10.87 -5.91
N GLU A 198 20.93 -11.32 -5.89
CA GLU A 198 20.59 -12.73 -6.11
C GLU A 198 20.90 -13.17 -7.55
N ALA A 199 20.65 -12.32 -8.53
CA ALA A 199 21.02 -12.59 -9.92
C ALA A 199 22.54 -12.73 -10.08
N ALA A 200 23.33 -11.87 -9.44
CA ALA A 200 24.79 -11.98 -9.44
C ALA A 200 25.27 -13.30 -8.79
N ARG A 201 24.64 -13.71 -7.68
CA ARG A 201 24.92 -15.00 -7.03
C ARG A 201 24.64 -16.18 -7.95
N LEU A 202 23.47 -16.22 -8.59
CA LEU A 202 23.09 -17.28 -9.51
C LEU A 202 23.98 -17.34 -10.76
N VAL A 203 24.45 -16.19 -11.25
CA VAL A 203 25.42 -16.15 -12.36
C VAL A 203 26.75 -16.78 -11.94
N GLY A 204 27.23 -16.52 -10.72
CA GLY A 204 28.41 -17.17 -10.16
C GLY A 204 28.24 -18.69 -10.05
N GLU A 205 27.15 -19.14 -9.43
CA GLU A 205 26.83 -20.57 -9.27
C GLU A 205 26.72 -21.29 -10.63
N LYS A 206 26.09 -20.66 -11.62
CA LYS A 206 26.00 -21.19 -12.98
C LYS A 206 27.39 -21.37 -13.60
N ALA A 207 28.28 -20.39 -13.44
CA ALA A 207 29.64 -20.48 -13.99
C ALA A 207 30.44 -21.62 -13.33
N GLU A 208 30.28 -21.84 -12.02
CA GLU A 208 30.90 -22.97 -11.31
C GLU A 208 30.36 -24.31 -11.82
N LEU A 209 29.05 -24.45 -11.97
CA LEU A 209 28.43 -25.68 -12.49
C LEU A 209 28.84 -25.96 -13.94
N GLU A 210 28.90 -24.94 -14.79
CA GLU A 210 29.41 -25.07 -16.15
C GLU A 210 30.88 -25.53 -16.18
N GLY A 211 31.71 -25.08 -15.23
CA GLY A 211 33.06 -25.59 -15.03
C GLY A 211 33.07 -27.08 -14.71
N ARG A 212 32.30 -27.51 -13.70
CA ARG A 212 32.19 -28.92 -13.30
C ARG A 212 31.69 -29.83 -14.43
N ILE A 213 30.74 -29.34 -15.24
CA ILE A 213 30.23 -30.08 -16.41
C ILE A 213 31.34 -30.30 -17.43
N LYS A 214 32.19 -29.30 -17.69
CA LYS A 214 33.34 -29.45 -18.59
C LYS A 214 34.32 -30.48 -18.06
N ASP A 215 34.66 -30.42 -16.77
CA ASP A 215 35.58 -31.36 -16.15
C ASP A 215 35.05 -32.80 -16.26
N LEU A 216 33.78 -33.03 -15.88
CA LEU A 216 33.13 -34.34 -16.01
C LEU A 216 33.04 -34.82 -17.47
N ALA A 217 32.84 -33.91 -18.42
CA ALA A 217 32.85 -34.27 -19.85
C ALA A 217 34.24 -34.76 -20.29
N THR A 218 35.31 -34.10 -19.85
CA THR A 218 36.68 -34.57 -20.14
C THR A 218 37.00 -35.91 -19.49
N GLU A 219 36.51 -36.14 -18.26
CA GLU A 219 36.66 -37.42 -17.57
C GLU A 219 35.90 -38.53 -18.29
N ARG A 220 34.65 -38.27 -18.70
CA ARG A 220 33.84 -39.19 -19.50
C ARG A 220 34.56 -39.60 -20.78
N ASP A 221 35.11 -38.63 -21.52
CA ASP A 221 35.82 -38.92 -22.78
C ASP A 221 37.08 -39.74 -22.55
N THR A 222 37.80 -39.47 -21.46
CA THR A 222 38.96 -40.25 -21.03
C THR A 222 38.57 -41.70 -20.69
N LEU A 223 37.51 -41.88 -19.90
CA LEU A 223 37.00 -43.21 -19.54
C LEU A 223 36.47 -43.97 -20.76
N ALA A 224 35.75 -43.29 -21.66
CA ALA A 224 35.28 -43.88 -22.92
C ALA A 224 36.44 -44.35 -23.80
N GLY A 225 37.55 -43.59 -23.84
CA GLY A 225 38.80 -44.04 -24.47
C GLY A 225 39.32 -45.34 -23.87
N LYS A 226 39.47 -45.38 -22.54
CA LYS A 226 39.93 -46.58 -21.81
C LYS A 226 39.02 -47.80 -22.03
N VAL A 227 37.71 -47.61 -22.08
CA VAL A 227 36.75 -48.69 -22.35
C VAL A 227 36.98 -49.26 -23.75
N ARG A 228 37.10 -48.41 -24.78
CA ARG A 228 37.40 -48.87 -26.15
C ARG A 228 38.74 -49.61 -26.24
N ASP A 229 39.76 -49.14 -25.52
CA ASP A 229 41.07 -49.80 -25.47
C ASP A 229 40.97 -51.20 -24.82
N LEU A 230 40.15 -51.35 -23.78
CA LEU A 230 39.89 -52.64 -23.14
C LEU A 230 39.04 -53.57 -24.02
N GLU A 231 38.03 -53.05 -24.71
CA GLU A 231 37.18 -53.82 -25.64
C GLU A 231 37.95 -54.31 -26.88
N SER A 232 38.91 -53.52 -27.37
CA SER A 232 39.77 -53.89 -28.49
C SER A 232 40.91 -54.84 -28.11
N ARG A 233 41.17 -55.02 -26.81
CA ARG A 233 42.11 -56.04 -26.32
C ARG A 233 41.46 -57.42 -26.50
N PRO A 234 42.07 -58.35 -27.25
CA PRO A 234 41.50 -59.69 -27.41
C PRO A 234 41.31 -60.34 -26.04
N CYS A 235 40.08 -60.74 -25.72
CA CYS A 235 39.81 -61.63 -24.60
C CYS A 235 40.59 -62.93 -24.82
N SER A 236 41.77 -63.05 -24.20
CA SER A 236 42.38 -64.34 -23.90
C SER A 236 41.59 -64.98 -22.76
N SER A 237 40.34 -65.33 -23.04
CA SER A 237 39.47 -66.12 -22.18
C SER A 237 38.77 -67.18 -23.04
N GLY A 238 39.55 -67.85 -23.87
CA GLY A 238 39.32 -69.26 -24.10
C GLY A 238 39.92 -69.99 -22.90
N THR A 239 39.23 -69.98 -21.76
CA THR A 239 39.57 -70.89 -20.66
C THR A 239 39.18 -72.27 -21.18
N ALA A 240 40.17 -72.98 -21.73
CA ALA A 240 40.07 -74.41 -21.90
C ALA A 240 39.61 -75.01 -20.55
N PRO A 241 38.70 -76.00 -20.53
CA PRO A 241 38.27 -76.66 -19.29
C PRO A 241 39.50 -77.00 -18.46
N ASP A 242 39.48 -76.56 -17.20
CA ASP A 242 40.49 -76.93 -16.24
C ASP A 242 40.49 -78.46 -16.11
N ALA A 243 41.65 -79.06 -15.96
CA ALA A 243 41.77 -80.53 -15.92
C ALA A 243 40.94 -81.12 -14.76
N ASP A 244 40.73 -80.33 -13.71
CA ASP A 244 39.91 -80.68 -12.55
C ASP A 244 38.39 -80.61 -12.85
N GLU A 245 37.94 -79.75 -13.78
CA GLU A 245 36.53 -79.66 -14.20
C GLU A 245 36.09 -80.93 -14.95
N LEU A 246 36.99 -81.50 -15.76
CA LEU A 246 36.77 -82.75 -16.50
C LEU A 246 36.67 -83.99 -15.61
N VAL A 247 37.22 -83.95 -14.38
CA VAL A 247 37.09 -85.02 -13.39
C VAL A 247 35.73 -84.96 -12.70
N ILE A 248 35.24 -83.75 -12.40
CA ILE A 248 34.00 -83.52 -11.66
C ILE A 248 32.78 -83.64 -12.57
N ASP A 249 32.90 -83.21 -13.83
CA ASP A 249 31.83 -83.29 -14.84
C ASP A 249 32.36 -83.91 -16.15
N PRO A 250 32.55 -85.24 -16.19
CA PRO A 250 33.11 -85.93 -17.35
C PRO A 250 32.26 -85.79 -18.62
N ASN A 251 30.95 -85.57 -18.44
CA ASN A 251 29.98 -85.45 -19.53
C ASN A 251 29.71 -83.99 -19.93
N GLY A 252 30.23 -83.02 -19.18
CA GLY A 252 30.03 -81.60 -19.42
C GLY A 252 28.59 -81.12 -19.21
N GLU A 253 27.81 -81.80 -18.36
CA GLU A 253 26.39 -81.49 -18.13
C GLU A 253 26.20 -80.13 -17.44
N TYR A 254 27.13 -79.72 -16.58
CA TYR A 254 27.10 -78.47 -15.82
C TYR A 254 27.89 -77.34 -16.47
N ARG A 255 28.58 -77.63 -17.58
CA ARG A 255 29.33 -76.63 -18.34
C ARG A 255 28.39 -75.54 -18.85
N GLY A 256 28.62 -74.31 -18.39
CA GLY A 256 27.82 -73.14 -18.75
C GLY A 256 26.57 -72.92 -17.89
N PHE A 257 26.36 -73.71 -16.84
CA PHE A 257 25.33 -73.38 -15.85
C PHE A 257 25.67 -72.07 -15.16
N THR A 258 24.67 -71.19 -15.04
CA THR A 258 24.79 -70.03 -14.15
C THR A 258 24.77 -70.50 -12.70
N ARG A 259 25.30 -69.70 -11.78
CA ARG A 259 25.27 -70.02 -10.33
C ARG A 259 23.86 -70.36 -9.84
N ALA A 260 22.84 -69.66 -10.35
CA ALA A 260 21.45 -69.93 -10.03
C ALA A 260 20.99 -71.31 -10.55
N ALA A 261 21.33 -71.65 -11.80
CA ALA A 261 20.97 -72.94 -12.39
C ALA A 261 21.62 -74.12 -11.65
N LEU A 262 22.88 -73.97 -11.19
CA LEU A 262 23.57 -75.02 -10.43
C LEU A 262 22.88 -75.25 -9.07
N VAL A 263 22.51 -74.18 -8.37
CA VAL A 263 21.78 -74.26 -7.10
C VAL A 263 20.43 -74.93 -7.28
N SER A 264 19.67 -74.60 -8.33
CA SER A 264 18.39 -75.26 -8.62
C SER A 264 18.55 -76.76 -8.84
N ARG A 265 19.60 -77.20 -9.53
CA ARG A 265 19.86 -78.63 -9.79
C ARG A 265 20.25 -79.40 -8.53
N ILE A 266 20.95 -78.78 -7.60
CA ILE A 266 21.28 -79.38 -6.30
C ILE A 266 20.00 -79.64 -5.49
N PHE A 267 19.12 -78.65 -5.37
CA PHE A 267 17.84 -78.83 -4.65
C PHE A 267 16.96 -79.92 -5.28
N GLU A 268 16.94 -80.03 -6.60
CA GLU A 268 16.21 -81.09 -7.30
C GLU A 268 16.78 -82.49 -6.97
N LEU A 269 18.11 -82.64 -6.98
CA LEU A 269 18.78 -83.90 -6.64
C LEU A 269 18.60 -84.26 -5.15
N GLU A 270 18.65 -83.29 -4.25
CA GLU A 270 18.40 -83.49 -2.82
C GLU A 270 16.97 -84.03 -2.58
N GLY A 271 15.96 -83.47 -3.26
CA GLY A 271 14.58 -83.96 -3.18
C GLY A 271 14.45 -85.41 -3.64
N GLN A 272 15.06 -85.77 -4.77
CA GLN A 272 15.03 -87.14 -5.29
C GLN A 272 15.68 -88.15 -4.33
N GLN A 273 16.77 -87.78 -3.68
CA GLN A 273 17.43 -88.64 -2.69
C GLN A 273 16.59 -88.81 -1.42
N LEU A 274 15.92 -87.74 -0.99
CA LEU A 274 14.99 -87.77 0.15
C LEU A 274 13.84 -88.76 -0.11
N ASP A 275 13.23 -88.68 -1.29
CA ASP A 275 12.14 -89.56 -1.72
C ASP A 275 12.57 -91.03 -1.78
N ALA A 276 13.76 -91.29 -2.34
CA ALA A 276 14.33 -92.62 -2.39
C ALA A 276 14.59 -93.20 -0.98
N ALA A 277 15.12 -92.39 -0.07
CA ALA A 277 15.36 -92.79 1.31
C ALA A 277 14.06 -93.11 2.04
N LYS A 278 13.04 -92.25 1.92
CA LYS A 278 11.71 -92.48 2.50
C LYS A 278 11.08 -93.77 1.98
N SER A 279 11.09 -93.98 0.66
CA SER A 279 10.57 -95.20 0.06
C SER A 279 11.31 -96.45 0.54
N SER A 280 12.63 -96.37 0.74
CA SER A 280 13.43 -97.49 1.28
C SER A 280 13.06 -97.83 2.73
N PHE A 281 12.80 -96.81 3.54
CA PHE A 281 12.36 -96.96 4.93
C PHE A 281 10.97 -97.60 5.00
N ASP A 282 10.00 -97.07 4.23
CA ASP A 282 8.64 -97.61 4.17
C ASP A 282 8.63 -99.07 3.71
N ASN A 283 9.48 -99.41 2.73
CA ASN A 283 9.67 -100.79 2.28
C ASN A 283 10.25 -101.69 3.39
N ALA A 284 11.24 -101.22 4.16
CA ALA A 284 11.82 -101.97 5.27
C ALA A 284 10.79 -102.21 6.39
N VAL A 285 9.99 -101.18 6.72
CA VAL A 285 8.89 -101.30 7.69
C VAL A 285 7.86 -102.34 7.20
N ALA A 286 7.44 -102.26 5.94
CA ALA A 286 6.49 -103.20 5.37
C ALA A 286 7.02 -104.65 5.44
N GLN A 287 8.30 -104.88 5.12
CA GLN A 287 8.92 -106.19 5.26
C GLN A 287 8.94 -106.69 6.72
N LEU A 288 9.20 -105.81 7.69
CA LEU A 288 9.24 -106.16 9.11
C LEU A 288 7.86 -106.52 9.66
N MET A 289 6.81 -105.83 9.19
CA MET A 289 5.41 -106.15 9.52
C MET A 289 4.98 -107.52 8.98
N VAL A 290 5.43 -107.89 7.78
CA VAL A 290 5.14 -109.21 7.20
C VAL A 290 5.77 -110.34 8.02
N LEU A 291 6.98 -110.14 8.54
CA LEU A 291 7.69 -111.16 9.33
C LEU A 291 7.19 -111.30 10.77
N ASN A 292 6.54 -110.27 11.33
CA ASN A 292 6.08 -110.25 12.72
C ASN A 292 4.57 -109.98 12.82
N PRO A 293 3.70 -110.92 12.39
CA PRO A 293 2.27 -110.72 12.44
C PRO A 293 1.78 -110.61 13.89
N GLY A 294 1.23 -109.45 14.26
CA GLY A 294 0.67 -109.16 15.59
C GLY A 294 1.52 -108.27 16.50
N VAL A 295 2.68 -107.79 16.05
CA VAL A 295 3.46 -106.75 16.74
C VAL A 295 3.15 -105.39 16.11
N ASP A 296 2.71 -104.44 16.93
CA ASP A 296 2.51 -103.05 16.48
C ASP A 296 3.85 -102.30 16.53
N LEU A 297 4.36 -101.94 15.36
CA LEU A 297 5.64 -101.21 15.25
C LEU A 297 5.38 -99.73 15.49
N VAL A 298 6.08 -99.14 16.46
CA VAL A 298 6.07 -97.69 16.66
C VAL A 298 6.94 -97.04 15.59
N VAL A 299 6.31 -96.57 14.51
CA VAL A 299 6.98 -95.92 13.37
C VAL A 299 6.81 -94.40 13.41
N GLU A 300 5.99 -93.88 14.33
CA GLU A 300 5.77 -92.46 14.53
C GLU A 300 7.09 -91.75 14.90
N GLY A 301 7.49 -90.75 14.11
CA GLY A 301 8.75 -90.03 14.27
C GLY A 301 9.99 -90.68 13.64
N ALA A 302 9.92 -91.95 13.22
CA ALA A 302 11.08 -92.68 12.66
C ALA A 302 11.32 -92.38 11.15
N SER A 303 10.26 -92.00 10.42
CA SER A 303 10.32 -91.60 9.02
C SER A 303 10.25 -90.09 8.79
N GLU A 304 10.36 -89.27 9.84
CA GLU A 304 10.22 -87.80 9.76
C GLU A 304 11.43 -87.15 9.06
N LEU A 305 11.57 -87.39 7.76
CA LEU A 305 12.09 -86.41 6.82
C LEU A 305 10.97 -85.38 6.66
N LYS A 306 11.00 -84.33 7.48
CA LYS A 306 10.06 -83.22 7.35
C LYS A 306 10.26 -82.55 6.00
N GLU A 307 9.18 -82.43 5.26
CA GLU A 307 9.09 -81.59 4.07
C GLU A 307 9.43 -80.14 4.51
N VAL A 308 10.51 -79.56 3.98
CA VAL A 308 10.89 -78.16 4.23
C VAL A 308 10.53 -77.32 3.02
#